data_AF-A0A660MHI3-F1
#
_entry.id   AF-A0A660MHI3-F1
#
_cell.length_a   1.000
_cell.length_b   1.000
_cell.length_c   1.000
_cell.angle_alpha   90.00
_cell.angle_beta   90.00
_cell.angle_gamma   90.00
#
_symmetry.space_group_name_H-M   'P 1'
#
loop_
_entity.id
_entity.type
_entity.pdbx_description
1 polymer ?
#
loop_
_entity_poly.entity_id
_entity_poly.type
_entity_poly.pdbx_seq_one_letter_code
_entity_poly.pdbx_strand_id
1 'polypeptide(L)'
;MLRGERRPQGRLLLQQLLARTGEARFNHPWARISRIAVHPALRRQGIATALIQAAQAASPAPLGVSYGHSEELAAFWQALGFYEVWRAADRRGLRQTSLRLAE
;
A
#
# COMPACT_ATOMS: atom_id res chain seq x y z
N MET A 1 -16.88 -14.33 -17.55
CA MET A 1 -16.90 -15.22 -16.36
C MET A 1 -15.49 -15.29 -15.81
N LEU A 2 -15.22 -14.71 -14.64
CA LEU A 2 -13.90 -14.84 -13.99
C LEU A 2 -13.86 -16.19 -13.28
N ARG A 3 -13.28 -17.17 -13.97
CA ARG A 3 -13.05 -18.54 -13.49
C ARG A 3 -12.23 -18.46 -12.19
N GLY A 4 -12.59 -19.28 -11.20
CA GLY A 4 -11.91 -19.37 -9.90
C GLY A 4 -10.52 -20.00 -9.99
N GLU A 5 -9.66 -19.45 -10.83
CA GLU A 5 -8.26 -19.85 -10.98
C GLU A 5 -7.42 -19.13 -9.92
N ARG A 6 -6.40 -19.83 -9.40
CA ARG A 6 -5.51 -19.34 -8.33
C ARG A 6 -5.08 -17.90 -8.61
N ARG A 7 -5.14 -17.03 -7.58
CA ARG A 7 -4.64 -15.65 -7.65
C ARG A 7 -3.26 -15.67 -8.32
N PRO A 8 -3.03 -14.90 -9.40
CA PRO A 8 -1.73 -14.87 -10.07
C PRO A 8 -0.65 -14.61 -9.02
N GLN A 9 0.25 -15.57 -8.86
CA GLN A 9 1.30 -15.48 -7.86
C GLN A 9 2.33 -14.46 -8.33
N GLY A 10 2.44 -13.35 -7.59
CA GLY A 10 3.42 -12.30 -7.83
C GLY A 10 2.82 -10.98 -8.34
N ARG A 11 3.39 -9.86 -7.86
CA ARG A 11 3.17 -8.49 -8.36
C ARG A 11 1.74 -7.92 -8.24
N LEU A 12 0.99 -8.29 -7.21
CA LEU A 12 -0.38 -7.78 -6.99
C LEU A 12 -0.45 -6.24 -6.95
N LEU A 13 0.50 -5.57 -6.28
CA LEU A 13 0.54 -4.11 -6.23
C LEU A 13 0.70 -3.52 -7.63
N LEU A 14 1.65 -4.02 -8.42
CA LEU A 14 1.86 -3.59 -9.80
C LEU A 14 0.60 -3.78 -10.66
N GLN A 15 -0.04 -4.96 -10.57
CA GLN A 15 -1.30 -5.21 -11.29
C GLN A 15 -2.40 -4.22 -10.88
N GLN A 16 -2.51 -3.92 -9.59
CA GLN A 16 -3.45 -2.92 -9.10
C GLN A 16 -3.09 -1.52 -9.62
N LEU A 17 -1.82 -1.12 -9.61
CA LEU A 17 -1.39 0.18 -10.13
C LEU A 17 -1.76 0.33 -11.60
N LEU A 18 -1.34 -0.61 -12.45
CA LEU A 18 -1.61 -0.56 -13.88
C LEU A 18 -3.11 -0.61 -14.19
N ALA A 19 -3.86 -1.49 -13.52
CA ALA A 19 -5.30 -1.64 -13.77
C ALA A 19 -6.13 -0.45 -13.27
N ARG A 20 -5.65 0.31 -12.27
CA ARG A 20 -6.41 1.41 -11.66
C ARG A 20 -6.01 2.78 -12.18
N THR A 21 -4.74 2.97 -12.54
CA THR A 21 -4.21 4.26 -13.00
C THR A 21 -4.08 4.31 -14.52
N GLY A 22 -3.86 3.17 -15.18
CA GLY A 22 -3.52 3.13 -16.61
C GLY A 22 -2.14 3.71 -16.94
N GLU A 23 -1.34 4.03 -15.93
CA GLU A 23 -0.09 4.77 -16.12
C GLU A 23 1.12 3.84 -16.27
N ALA A 24 1.75 3.89 -17.45
CA ALA A 24 2.92 3.07 -17.75
C ALA A 24 4.15 3.40 -16.88
N ARG A 25 4.23 4.60 -16.28
CA ARG A 25 5.33 4.98 -15.37
C ARG A 25 5.47 4.06 -14.17
N PHE A 26 4.38 3.42 -13.72
CA PHE A 26 4.41 2.48 -12.60
C PHE A 26 4.84 1.07 -13.01
N ASN A 27 5.15 0.81 -14.30
CA ASN A 27 5.51 -0.50 -14.83
C ASN A 27 6.96 -0.91 -14.51
N HIS A 28 7.28 -0.97 -13.23
CA HIS A 28 8.57 -1.46 -12.72
C HIS A 28 8.35 -2.28 -11.44
N PRO A 29 9.38 -2.97 -10.91
CA PRO A 29 9.25 -3.72 -9.66
C PRO A 29 8.89 -2.81 -8.48
N TRP A 30 7.98 -3.29 -7.63
CA TRP A 30 7.59 -2.67 -6.37
C TRP A 30 7.64 -3.71 -5.24
N ALA A 31 8.15 -3.31 -4.09
CA ALA A 31 8.04 -4.07 -2.86
C ALA A 31 6.74 -3.68 -2.14
N ARG A 32 5.87 -4.67 -1.91
CA ARG A 32 4.55 -4.42 -1.31
C ARG A 32 4.59 -4.65 0.18
N ILE A 33 4.21 -3.64 0.95
CA ILE A 33 3.88 -3.80 2.37
C ILE A 33 2.58 -4.59 2.47
N SER A 34 2.69 -5.87 2.86
CA SER A 34 1.54 -6.78 2.97
C SER A 34 0.80 -6.63 4.29
N ARG A 35 1.54 -6.41 5.38
CA ARG A 35 1.05 -6.20 6.73
C ARG A 35 2.10 -5.47 7.56
N ILE A 36 1.63 -4.55 8.40
CA ILE A 36 2.40 -3.97 9.49
C ILE A 36 1.53 -4.04 10.74
N ALA A 37 2.13 -4.40 11.87
CA ALA A 37 1.43 -4.48 13.14
C ALA A 37 2.36 -4.04 14.26
N VAL A 38 1.83 -3.23 15.17
CA VAL A 38 2.46 -2.86 16.43
C VAL A 38 1.50 -3.23 17.54
N HIS A 39 2.04 -3.88 18.58
CA HIS A 39 1.28 -4.26 19.76
C HIS A 39 0.53 -3.03 20.33
N PRO A 40 -0.76 -3.12 20.72
CA PRO A 40 -1.55 -1.97 21.14
C PRO A 40 -0.89 -1.10 22.22
N ALA A 41 -0.28 -1.74 23.23
CA ALA A 41 0.40 -1.06 24.33
C ALA A 41 1.68 -0.30 23.90
N LEU A 42 2.21 -0.56 22.69
CA LEU A 42 3.43 0.05 22.17
C LEU A 42 3.17 0.99 20.99
N ARG A 43 1.90 1.29 20.70
CA ARG A 43 1.53 2.24 19.64
C ARG A 43 1.96 3.66 20.02
N ARG A 44 2.11 4.51 19.00
CA ARG A 44 2.52 5.92 19.12
C ARG A 44 3.93 6.15 19.70
N GLN A 45 4.75 5.10 19.79
CA GLN A 45 6.16 5.17 20.18
C GLN A 45 7.13 5.15 18.98
N GLY A 46 6.65 5.41 17.76
CA GLY A 46 7.50 5.43 16.55
C GLY A 46 7.94 4.06 16.00
N ILE A 47 7.52 2.95 16.60
CA ILE A 47 7.93 1.59 16.16
C ILE A 47 7.58 1.32 14.70
N ALA A 48 6.34 1.61 14.29
CA ALA A 48 5.91 1.40 12.91
C ALA A 48 6.73 2.25 11.93
N THR A 49 7.05 3.49 12.30
CA THR A 49 7.91 4.38 11.54
C THR A 49 9.30 3.77 11.35
N ALA A 50 9.93 3.31 12.42
CA ALA A 50 11.25 2.69 12.37
C ALA A 50 11.26 1.43 11.49
N LEU A 51 10.21 0.59 11.59
CA LEU A 51 10.06 -0.59 10.73
C LEU A 51 9.95 -0.23 9.25
N ILE A 52 9.18 0.80 8.91
CA ILE A 52 9.04 1.25 7.52
C ILE A 52 10.33 1.87 6.99
N GLN A 53 11.01 2.71 7.78
CA GLN A 53 12.30 3.29 7.41
C GLN A 53 13.37 2.22 7.18
N ALA A 54 13.44 1.22 8.06
CA ALA A 54 14.34 0.08 7.88
C ALA A 54 13.99 -0.71 6.60
N ALA A 55 12.70 -0.90 6.31
CA ALA A 55 12.27 -1.57 5.08
C ALA A 55 12.59 -0.76 3.81
N GLN A 56 12.46 0.58 3.86
CA GLN A 56 12.85 1.47 2.76
C GLN A 56 14.35 1.36 2.48
N ALA A 57 15.17 1.35 3.53
CA ALA A 57 16.62 1.22 3.40
C ALA A 57 17.08 -0.17 2.92
N ALA A 58 16.38 -1.24 3.30
CA ALA A 58 16.75 -2.62 2.97
C ALA A 58 16.17 -3.13 1.64
N SER A 59 15.08 -2.53 1.15
CA SER A 59 14.39 -2.98 -0.05
C SER A 59 15.12 -2.51 -1.32
N PRO A 60 15.41 -3.40 -2.28
CA PRO A 60 16.01 -3.02 -3.56
C PRO A 60 15.00 -2.38 -4.53
N ALA A 61 13.72 -2.32 -4.16
CA ALA A 61 12.65 -1.73 -4.94
C ALA A 61 11.85 -0.71 -4.10
N PRO A 62 11.28 0.33 -4.73
CA PRO A 62 10.38 1.27 -4.08
C PRO A 62 9.23 0.57 -3.37
N LEU A 63 8.78 1.15 -2.25
CA LEU A 63 7.71 0.55 -1.45
C LEU A 63 6.34 1.04 -1.90
N GLY A 64 5.34 0.17 -1.78
CA GLY A 64 3.95 0.57 -1.91
C GLY A 64 3.00 -0.25 -1.06
N VAL A 65 1.83 0.30 -0.83
CA VAL A 65 0.81 -0.28 0.04
C VAL A 65 -0.58 -0.14 -0.55
N SER A 66 -1.39 -1.19 -0.37
CA SER A 66 -2.83 -1.18 -0.61
C SER A 66 -3.53 -1.45 0.72
N TYR A 67 -4.41 -0.54 1.16
CA TYR A 67 -5.08 -0.64 2.45
C TYR A 67 -6.52 -0.15 2.39
N GLY A 68 -7.34 -0.61 3.34
CA GLY A 68 -8.67 -0.06 3.55
C GLY A 68 -8.58 1.35 4.12
N HIS A 69 -9.07 2.33 3.37
CA HIS A 69 -8.97 3.74 3.67
C HIS A 69 -9.59 4.09 5.03
N SER A 70 -8.86 4.93 5.75
CA SER A 70 -9.30 5.69 6.92
C SER A 70 -8.38 6.89 7.03
N GLU A 71 -8.86 7.99 7.60
CA GLU A 71 -8.07 9.20 7.77
C GLU A 71 -6.82 8.96 8.62
N GLU A 72 -6.92 8.15 9.68
CA GLU A 72 -5.78 7.80 10.55
C GLU A 72 -4.67 7.08 9.76
N LEU A 73 -5.02 6.09 8.94
CA LEU A 73 -4.03 5.40 8.11
C LEU A 73 -3.50 6.30 6.99
N ALA A 74 -4.34 7.15 6.39
CA ALA A 74 -3.90 8.10 5.37
C ALA A 74 -2.86 9.07 5.92
N ALA A 75 -3.10 9.65 7.10
CA ALA A 75 -2.15 10.52 7.78
C ALA A 75 -0.87 9.77 8.17
N PHE A 76 -0.98 8.54 8.68
CA PHE A 76 0.16 7.69 8.99
C PHE A 76 1.06 7.46 7.78
N TRP A 77 0.51 7.02 6.65
CA TRP A 77 1.30 6.77 5.43
C TRP A 77 1.87 8.07 4.87
N GLN A 78 1.12 9.17 4.87
CA GLN A 78 1.60 10.47 4.42
C GLN A 78 2.79 10.97 5.23
N ALA A 79 2.75 10.83 6.56
CA ALA A 79 3.85 11.22 7.44
C ALA A 79 5.14 10.42 7.19
N LEU A 80 5.02 9.24 6.58
CA LEU A 80 6.14 8.38 6.19
C LEU A 80 6.60 8.60 4.74
N GLY A 81 6.10 9.65 4.07
CA GLY A 81 6.48 10.00 2.70
C GLY A 81 5.71 9.27 1.61
N PHE A 82 4.67 8.48 1.97
CA PHE A 82 3.86 7.81 0.96
C PHE A 82 2.80 8.74 0.38
N TYR A 83 2.82 8.92 -0.94
CA TYR A 83 1.83 9.70 -1.68
C TYR A 83 0.71 8.82 -2.24
N GLU A 84 -0.50 9.38 -2.36
CA GLU A 84 -1.66 8.66 -2.89
C GLU A 84 -1.72 8.71 -4.41
N VAL A 85 -1.81 7.54 -5.03
CA VAL A 85 -1.91 7.39 -6.49
C VAL A 85 -3.30 7.00 -6.95
N TRP A 86 -4.06 6.35 -6.07
CA TRP A 86 -5.43 5.97 -6.37
C TRP A 86 -6.23 5.72 -5.09
N ARG A 87 -7.50 6.11 -5.13
CA ARG A 87 -8.49 5.80 -4.09
C ARG A 87 -9.78 5.33 -4.77
N ALA A 88 -10.34 4.24 -4.28
CA ALA A 88 -11.65 3.77 -4.73
C ALA A 88 -12.71 4.83 -4.40
N ALA A 89 -13.60 5.11 -5.34
CA ALA A 89 -14.75 5.96 -5.10
C ALA A 89 -15.59 5.44 -3.93
N ASP A 90 -16.21 6.36 -3.19
CA ASP A 90 -17.11 6.00 -2.11
C ASP A 90 -18.30 5.21 -2.64
N ARG A 91 -18.43 3.95 -2.19
CA ARG A 91 -19.62 3.14 -2.46
C ARG A 91 -20.22 2.80 -1.11
N ARG A 92 -21.46 3.25 -0.90
CA ARG A 92 -22.23 3.06 0.34
C ARG A 92 -22.01 1.65 0.90
N GLY A 93 -21.41 1.58 2.10
CA GLY A 93 -21.23 0.35 2.86
C GLY A 93 -19.90 -0.39 2.71
N LEU A 94 -18.97 0.04 1.85
CA LEU A 94 -17.65 -0.59 1.69
C LEU A 94 -16.51 0.34 2.09
N ARG A 95 -15.53 -0.16 2.84
CA ARG A 95 -14.28 0.57 3.08
C ARG A 95 -13.58 0.79 1.74
N GLN A 96 -13.41 2.06 1.36
CA GLN A 96 -12.66 2.45 0.17
C GLN A 96 -11.25 1.85 0.23
N THR A 97 -10.68 1.48 -0.91
CA THR A 97 -9.29 1.02 -0.97
C THR A 97 -8.41 2.17 -1.44
N SER A 98 -7.31 2.42 -0.75
CA SER A 98 -6.27 3.37 -1.16
C SER A 98 -5.02 2.62 -1.61
N LEU A 99 -4.37 3.15 -2.65
CA LEU A 99 -3.03 2.77 -3.09
C LEU A 99 -2.10 3.96 -2.82
N ARG A 100 -0.99 3.71 -2.13
CA ARG A 100 0.04 4.71 -1.88
C ARG A 100 1.44 4.16 -2.15
N LEU A 101 2.33 5.02 -2.62
CA LEU A 101 3.69 4.68 -3.04
C LEU A 101 4.71 5.58 -2.32
N ALA A 102 5.89 5.05 -2.08
CA ALA A 102 7.07 5.79 -1.62
C ALA A 102 8.25 5.42 -2.54
N GLU A 103 8.81 6.44 -3.18
CA GLU A 103 9.96 6.38 -4.09
C GLU A 103 11.20 6.98 -3.44
#